data_AF-A0A1Z1WPD9-F1
#
_entry.id   AF-A0A1Z1WPD9-F1
#
_cell.length_a   1.000
_cell.length_b   1.000
_cell.length_c   1.000
_cell.angle_alpha   90.00
_cell.angle_beta   90.00
_cell.angle_gamma   90.00
#
_symmetry.space_group_name_H-M   'P 1'
#
loop_
_entity.id
_entity.type
_entity.pdbx_description
1 polymer ?
#
loop_
_entity_poly.entity_id
_entity_poly.type
_entity_poly.pdbx_seq_one_letter_code
_entity_poly.pdbx_strand_id
1 'polypeptide(L)'
;MAIWALMYNSGVHATVAGVAMGLILRTTRERDEKASPASLVAHLLHPFSAAVAVPLFALFAAGVSISGRALGAVFTSPEPLGVVIGLVLGKTLGIFAGTYLAARFTRAQLNPDLAWADVLGLSMLAGIGFTVALLIGELAFPGAAVQEHVKAAVLVGSLTAALLAALLLRRRNAVYRRLYEQEKLDEDADGVPDIYQRDGLSGSGPTSPTAADPAENHDSPRG
;
A
#
# COMPACT_ATOMS: atom_id res chain seq x y z
N MET A 1 -8.43 31.08 2.59
CA MET A 1 -7.70 32.22 1.99
C MET A 1 -6.83 32.96 3.00
N ALA A 2 -7.36 33.42 4.14
CA ALA A 2 -6.56 34.11 5.17
C ALA A 2 -5.36 33.30 5.70
N ILE A 3 -5.55 32.01 6.03
CA ILE A 3 -4.48 31.12 6.53
C ILE A 3 -3.35 30.94 5.50
N TRP A 4 -3.69 30.80 4.22
CA TRP A 4 -2.72 30.66 3.14
C TRP A 4 -1.89 31.93 2.93
N ALA A 5 -2.54 33.09 2.96
CA ALA A 5 -1.86 34.38 2.85
C ALA A 5 -0.94 34.68 4.05
N LEU A 6 -1.38 34.33 5.27
CA LEU A 6 -0.58 34.46 6.49
C LEU A 6 0.65 33.52 6.47
N MET A 7 0.51 32.29 5.95
CA MET A 7 1.62 31.36 5.84
C MET A 7 2.62 31.71 4.73
N TYR A 8 2.12 32.21 3.58
CA TYR A 8 2.99 32.75 2.54
C TYR A 8 3.87 33.90 3.06
N ASN A 9 3.29 34.78 3.87
CA ASN A 9 4.02 35.91 4.47
C ASN A 9 4.92 35.51 5.65
N SER A 10 4.72 34.34 6.27
CA SER A 10 5.58 33.81 7.35
C SER A 10 6.74 32.95 6.83
N GLY A 11 6.89 32.80 5.51
CA GLY A 11 7.93 31.95 4.90
C GLY A 11 7.69 30.45 5.06
N VAL A 12 6.52 30.04 5.59
CA VAL A 12 6.18 28.64 5.76
C VAL A 12 5.40 28.18 4.53
N HIS A 13 5.88 27.10 3.89
CA HIS A 13 5.32 26.57 2.65
C HIS A 13 3.81 26.32 2.75
N ALA A 14 3.08 26.68 1.69
CA ALA A 14 1.62 26.52 1.57
C ALA A 14 1.11 25.09 1.85
N THR A 15 1.97 24.09 1.73
CA THR A 15 1.68 22.67 2.03
C THR A 15 1.36 22.45 3.51
N VAL A 16 2.08 23.12 4.41
CA VAL A 16 1.87 23.00 5.87
C VAL A 16 0.51 23.60 6.27
N ALA A 17 0.06 24.65 5.57
CA ALA A 17 -1.27 25.24 5.76
C ALA A 17 -2.39 24.24 5.48
N GLY A 18 -2.25 23.47 4.40
CA GLY A 18 -3.22 22.44 4.02
C GLY A 18 -3.31 21.32 5.05
N VAL A 19 -2.15 20.86 5.56
CA VAL A 19 -2.11 19.85 6.63
C VAL A 19 -2.76 20.37 7.90
N ALA A 20 -2.44 21.60 8.32
CA ALA A 20 -3.05 22.21 9.51
C ALA A 20 -4.58 22.32 9.37
N MET A 21 -5.07 22.76 8.21
CA MET A 21 -6.51 22.84 7.95
C MET A 21 -7.18 21.46 8.01
N GLY A 22 -6.52 20.42 7.49
CA GLY A 22 -7.00 19.04 7.58
C GLY A 22 -7.05 18.52 9.02
N LEU A 23 -6.05 18.84 9.84
CA LEU A 23 -6.00 18.43 11.26
C LEU A 23 -7.00 19.17 12.14
N ILE A 24 -7.37 20.41 11.78
CA ILE A 24 -8.42 21.19 12.45
C ILE A 24 -9.81 20.62 12.16
N LEU A 25 -9.97 19.87 11.07
CA LEU A 25 -11.25 19.35 10.63
C LEU A 25 -11.75 18.26 11.57
N ARG A 26 -12.99 18.41 12.05
CA ARG A 26 -13.60 17.49 13.01
C ARG A 26 -13.72 16.08 12.42
N THR A 27 -13.15 15.11 13.15
CA THR A 27 -13.17 13.69 12.79
C THR A 27 -14.28 12.89 13.48
N THR A 28 -14.90 13.43 14.53
CA THR A 28 -16.03 12.80 15.23
C THR A 28 -17.32 12.91 14.44
N ARG A 29 -18.24 11.97 14.66
CA ARG A 29 -19.60 11.98 14.10
C ARG A 29 -20.58 12.39 15.20
N GLU A 30 -21.55 13.21 14.85
CA GLU A 30 -22.68 13.51 15.74
C GLU A 30 -23.83 12.53 15.49
N ARG A 31 -24.77 12.41 16.46
CA ARG A 31 -25.83 11.38 16.45
C ARG A 31 -26.69 11.38 15.18
N ASP A 32 -26.80 12.52 14.49
CA ASP A 32 -27.57 12.68 13.24
C ASP A 32 -26.72 12.71 11.96
N GLU A 33 -25.39 12.55 12.07
CA GLU A 33 -24.49 12.59 10.91
C GLU A 33 -24.14 11.19 10.40
N LYS A 34 -24.38 10.94 9.10
CA LYS A 34 -24.00 9.66 8.45
C LYS A 34 -22.49 9.47 8.34
N ALA A 35 -21.72 10.56 8.24
CA ALA A 35 -20.26 10.57 8.15
C ALA A 35 -19.71 11.83 8.84
N SER A 36 -18.47 11.78 9.32
CA SER A 36 -17.86 12.96 9.95
C SER A 36 -17.56 14.03 8.90
N PRO A 37 -17.58 15.32 9.26
CA PRO A 37 -17.25 16.41 8.33
C PRO A 37 -15.90 16.20 7.64
N ALA A 38 -14.88 15.72 8.36
CA ALA A 38 -13.59 15.38 7.77
C ALA A 38 -13.67 14.25 6.75
N SER A 39 -14.44 13.19 7.04
CA SER A 39 -14.63 12.08 6.10
C SER A 39 -15.35 12.52 4.84
N LEU A 40 -16.35 13.39 4.96
CA LEU A 40 -17.14 13.88 3.83
C LEU A 40 -16.28 14.75 2.90
N VAL A 41 -15.54 15.71 3.48
CA VAL A 41 -14.61 16.57 2.74
C VAL A 41 -13.50 15.75 2.08
N ALA A 42 -12.92 14.78 2.79
CA ALA A 42 -11.91 13.90 2.21
C ALA A 42 -12.46 13.11 1.02
N HIS A 43 -13.68 12.58 1.11
CA HIS A 43 -14.29 11.81 0.02
C HIS A 43 -14.58 12.67 -1.22
N LEU A 44 -14.92 13.94 -1.04
CA LEU A 44 -15.14 14.89 -2.13
C LEU A 44 -13.83 15.35 -2.77
N LEU A 45 -12.80 15.60 -1.95
CA LEU A 45 -11.51 16.12 -2.43
C LEU A 45 -10.62 15.03 -3.03
N HIS A 46 -10.71 13.79 -2.54
CA HIS A 46 -9.88 12.69 -2.98
C HIS A 46 -9.94 12.42 -4.50
N PRO A 47 -11.12 12.27 -5.15
CA PRO A 47 -11.17 12.01 -6.59
C PRO A 47 -10.62 13.19 -7.40
N PHE A 48 -10.90 14.43 -7.00
CA PHE A 48 -10.36 15.61 -7.68
C PHE A 48 -8.84 15.70 -7.54
N SER A 49 -8.32 15.41 -6.34
CA SER A 49 -6.88 15.46 -6.08
C SER A 49 -6.14 14.38 -6.85
N ALA A 50 -6.65 13.15 -6.86
CA ALA A 50 -6.08 12.03 -7.57
C ALA A 50 -6.17 12.18 -9.09
N ALA A 51 -7.27 12.72 -9.62
CA ALA A 51 -7.51 12.84 -11.06
C ALA A 51 -6.89 14.10 -11.69
N VAL A 52 -6.79 15.21 -10.95
CA VAL A 52 -6.37 16.51 -11.50
C VAL A 52 -5.13 17.05 -10.81
N ALA A 53 -5.17 17.21 -9.48
CA ALA A 53 -4.09 17.91 -8.77
C ALA A 53 -2.76 17.16 -8.84
N VAL A 54 -2.76 15.85 -8.60
CA VAL A 54 -1.55 15.02 -8.59
C VAL A 54 -0.94 14.90 -10.00
N PRO A 55 -1.70 14.58 -11.07
CA PRO A 55 -1.14 14.53 -12.43
C PRO A 55 -0.60 15.89 -12.91
N LEU A 56 -1.31 16.98 -12.61
CA LEU A 56 -0.88 18.33 -12.98
C LEU A 56 0.39 18.73 -12.23
N PHE A 57 0.45 18.45 -10.92
CA PHE A 57 1.67 18.64 -10.14
C PHE A 57 2.84 17.81 -10.69
N ALA A 58 2.60 16.53 -10.99
CA ALA A 58 3.60 15.65 -11.55
C ALA A 58 4.12 16.16 -12.90
N LEU A 59 3.24 16.67 -13.77
CA LEU A 59 3.61 17.23 -15.06
C LEU A 59 4.51 18.45 -14.90
N PHE A 60 4.20 19.37 -13.99
CA PHE A 60 5.05 20.55 -13.74
C PHE A 60 6.36 20.19 -13.05
N ALA A 61 6.33 19.28 -12.07
CA ALA A 61 7.53 18.84 -11.36
C ALA A 61 8.47 18.02 -12.26
N ALA A 62 7.93 17.17 -13.15
CA ALA A 62 8.71 16.37 -14.08
C ALA A 62 9.03 17.09 -15.41
N GLY A 63 8.30 18.16 -15.75
CA GLY A 63 8.36 18.86 -17.04
C GLY A 63 9.64 19.64 -17.35
N VAL A 64 10.72 19.43 -16.59
CA VAL A 64 12.05 19.91 -16.95
C VAL A 64 12.58 19.03 -18.08
N SER A 65 13.19 19.64 -19.11
CA SER A 65 13.79 18.90 -20.22
C SER A 65 14.82 17.90 -19.71
N ILE A 66 14.47 16.62 -19.71
CA ILE A 66 15.42 15.55 -19.38
C ILE A 66 16.26 15.31 -20.63
N SER A 67 17.49 15.77 -20.62
CA SER A 67 18.43 15.45 -21.69
C SER A 67 18.88 13.99 -21.59
N GLY A 68 19.20 13.35 -22.73
CA GLY A 68 19.80 12.01 -22.74
C GLY A 68 21.13 11.96 -21.97
N ARG A 69 21.84 13.10 -21.88
CA ARG A 69 23.02 13.27 -21.03
C ARG A 69 22.67 13.20 -19.54
N ALA A 70 21.57 13.81 -19.11
CA ALA A 70 21.12 13.71 -17.72
C ALA A 70 20.76 12.28 -17.32
N LEU A 71 20.14 11.49 -18.20
CA LEU A 71 19.87 10.06 -17.97
C LEU A 71 21.17 9.25 -17.85
N GLY A 72 22.18 9.52 -18.69
CA GLY A 72 23.51 8.90 -18.57
C GLY A 72 24.22 9.31 -17.27
N ALA A 73 24.11 10.59 -16.91
CA ALA A 73 24.66 11.16 -15.67
C ALA A 73 24.08 10.51 -14.41
N VAL A 74 22.86 9.94 -14.47
CA VAL A 74 22.30 9.19 -13.34
C VAL A 74 23.22 8.05 -12.89
N PHE A 75 23.91 7.41 -13.83
CA PHE A 75 24.77 6.25 -13.56
C PHE A 75 26.27 6.59 -13.45
N THR A 76 26.68 7.77 -13.92
CA THR A 76 28.10 8.19 -13.90
C THR A 76 28.42 9.23 -12.84
N SER A 77 27.43 10.00 -12.38
CA SER A 77 27.60 11.01 -11.32
C SER A 77 27.21 10.43 -9.95
N PRO A 78 27.99 10.70 -8.89
CA PRO A 78 27.73 10.16 -7.55
C PRO A 78 26.47 10.75 -6.90
N GLU A 79 26.08 11.98 -7.20
CA GLU A 79 24.93 12.66 -6.59
C GLU A 79 23.59 12.02 -7.01
N PRO A 80 23.31 11.82 -8.31
CA PRO A 80 22.11 11.11 -8.77
C PRO A 80 22.05 9.65 -8.29
N LEU A 81 23.19 8.96 -8.28
CA LEU A 81 23.31 7.58 -7.79
C LEU A 81 22.91 7.47 -6.32
N GLY A 82 23.39 8.42 -5.49
CA GLY A 82 23.01 8.52 -4.09
C GLY A 82 21.50 8.72 -3.91
N VAL A 83 20.87 9.53 -4.77
CA VAL A 83 19.41 9.72 -4.77
C VAL A 83 18.67 8.45 -5.17
N VAL A 84 19.09 7.74 -6.23
CA VAL A 84 18.46 6.48 -6.63
C VAL A 84 18.55 5.44 -5.52
N ILE A 85 19.76 5.20 -5.00
CA ILE A 85 20.02 4.20 -3.97
C ILE A 85 19.28 4.58 -2.68
N GLY A 86 19.39 5.83 -2.25
CA GLY A 86 18.72 6.33 -1.04
C GLY A 86 17.20 6.27 -1.14
N LEU A 87 16.63 6.58 -2.31
CA LEU A 87 15.20 6.51 -2.53
C LEU A 87 14.70 5.08 -2.52
N VAL A 88 15.34 4.18 -3.27
CA VAL A 88 14.89 2.79 -3.44
C VAL A 88 15.20 1.98 -2.18
N LEU A 89 16.46 1.93 -1.76
CA LEU A 89 16.88 1.15 -0.60
C LEU A 89 16.41 1.80 0.70
N GLY A 90 16.60 3.12 0.85
CA GLY A 90 16.25 3.81 2.09
C GLY A 90 14.76 3.71 2.42
N LYS A 91 13.86 3.88 1.44
CA LYS A 91 12.42 3.70 1.69
C LYS A 91 12.06 2.24 1.94
N THR A 92 12.59 1.32 1.14
CA THR A 92 12.27 -0.11 1.29
C THR A 92 12.72 -0.63 2.65
N LEU A 93 13.97 -0.36 3.04
CA LEU A 93 14.53 -0.75 4.34
C LEU A 93 13.86 -0.02 5.49
N GLY A 94 13.59 1.29 5.36
CA GLY A 94 12.94 2.06 6.41
C GLY A 94 11.54 1.53 6.73
N ILE A 95 10.74 1.25 5.69
CA ILE A 95 9.39 0.71 5.86
C ILE A 95 9.45 -0.73 6.38
N PHE A 96 10.28 -1.59 5.78
CA PHE A 96 10.40 -2.98 6.21
C PHE A 96 10.90 -3.10 7.65
N ALA A 97 11.97 -2.38 8.00
CA ALA A 97 12.52 -2.35 9.35
C ALA A 97 11.50 -1.74 10.33
N GLY A 98 10.83 -0.66 9.96
CA GLY A 98 9.77 -0.05 10.79
C GLY A 98 8.63 -1.02 11.08
N THR A 99 8.13 -1.73 10.06
CA THR A 99 7.10 -2.76 10.22
C THR A 99 7.60 -3.94 11.05
N TYR A 100 8.84 -4.40 10.83
CA TYR A 100 9.45 -5.47 11.62
C TYR A 100 9.58 -5.09 13.09
N LEU A 101 10.05 -3.87 13.36
CA LEU A 101 10.23 -3.35 14.70
C LEU A 101 8.89 -3.18 15.41
N ALA A 102 7.89 -2.62 14.72
CA ALA A 102 6.52 -2.51 15.24
C ALA A 102 5.93 -3.88 15.57
N ALA A 103 6.04 -4.86 14.67
CA ALA A 103 5.57 -6.23 14.93
C ALA A 103 6.26 -6.85 16.16
N ARG A 104 7.58 -6.64 16.28
CA ARG A 104 8.38 -7.19 17.39
C ARG A 104 8.05 -6.57 18.74
N PHE A 105 7.81 -5.26 18.80
CA PHE A 105 7.52 -4.55 20.05
C PHE A 105 6.05 -4.59 20.45
N THR A 106 5.13 -4.52 19.49
CA THR A 106 3.68 -4.53 19.75
C THR A 106 3.11 -5.95 19.88
N ARG A 107 3.91 -7.00 19.63
CA ARG A 107 3.45 -8.41 19.50
C ARG A 107 2.32 -8.57 18.48
N ALA A 108 2.24 -7.67 17.51
CA ALA A 108 1.26 -7.78 16.44
C ALA A 108 1.62 -9.03 15.62
N GLN A 109 0.66 -9.95 15.52
CA GLN A 109 0.81 -11.12 14.68
C GLN A 109 0.46 -10.73 13.25
N LEU A 110 1.37 -11.00 12.33
CA LEU A 110 1.07 -10.92 10.90
C LEU A 110 0.00 -11.99 10.60
N ASN A 111 -0.99 -11.67 9.76
CA ASN A 111 -1.99 -12.65 9.34
C ASN A 111 -1.26 -13.91 8.84
N PRO A 112 -1.61 -15.13 9.29
CA PRO A 112 -0.96 -16.38 8.84
C PRO A 112 -0.93 -16.53 7.31
N ASP A 113 -1.88 -15.91 6.62
CA ASP A 113 -1.93 -15.91 5.16
C ASP A 113 -0.88 -15.00 4.55
N LEU A 114 -0.35 -13.99 5.26
CA LEU A 114 0.64 -13.03 4.77
C LEU A 114 2.07 -13.47 5.11
N ALA A 115 2.93 -13.60 4.10
CA ALA A 115 4.34 -13.86 4.31
C ALA A 115 5.13 -12.54 4.50
N TRP A 116 6.30 -12.63 5.14
CA TRP A 116 7.28 -11.53 5.18
C TRP A 116 7.71 -11.06 3.79
N ALA A 117 7.62 -11.93 2.78
CA ALA A 117 7.83 -11.57 1.38
C ALA A 117 6.78 -10.57 0.86
N ASP A 118 5.54 -10.64 1.35
CA ASP A 118 4.48 -9.70 0.97
C ASP A 118 4.68 -8.35 1.64
N VAL A 119 5.16 -8.34 2.89
CA VAL A 119 5.60 -7.11 3.58
C VAL A 119 6.76 -6.45 2.83
N LEU A 120 7.71 -7.24 2.34
CA LEU A 120 8.82 -6.74 1.52
C LEU A 120 8.33 -6.20 0.16
N GLY A 121 7.37 -6.87 -0.49
CA GLY A 121 6.76 -6.36 -1.72
C GLY A 121 6.01 -5.06 -1.50
N LEU A 122 5.28 -4.95 -0.38
CA LEU A 122 4.53 -3.76 0.00
C LEU A 122 5.47 -2.60 0.36
N SER A 123 6.59 -2.86 1.04
CA SER A 123 7.59 -1.84 1.35
C SER A 123 8.30 -1.32 0.11
N MET A 124 8.60 -2.18 -0.88
CA MET A 124 9.11 -1.75 -2.19
C MET A 124 8.08 -0.89 -2.95
N LEU A 125 6.81 -1.28 -2.92
CA LEU A 125 5.72 -0.52 -3.55
C LEU A 125 5.55 0.86 -2.90
N ALA A 126 5.59 0.93 -1.57
CA ALA A 126 5.57 2.18 -0.83
C ALA A 126 6.84 3.03 -1.04
N GLY A 127 7.91 2.40 -1.55
CA GLY A 127 9.13 3.05 -2.02
C GLY A 127 8.95 3.94 -3.26
N ILE A 128 7.81 3.87 -3.96
CA ILE A 128 7.51 4.73 -5.10
C ILE A 128 7.30 6.17 -4.61
N GLY A 129 8.39 6.94 -4.61
CA GLY A 129 8.42 8.30 -4.08
C GLY A 129 8.07 9.39 -5.08
N PHE A 130 7.97 9.05 -6.37
CA PHE A 130 7.82 9.93 -7.53
C PHE A 130 7.52 11.41 -7.21
N THR A 131 6.26 11.77 -6.94
CA THR A 131 5.85 13.17 -6.76
C THR A 131 6.44 13.84 -5.52
N VAL A 132 6.43 13.16 -4.37
CA VAL A 132 6.98 13.72 -3.12
C VAL A 132 8.51 13.82 -3.20
N ALA A 133 9.17 12.86 -3.83
CA ALA A 133 10.61 12.88 -4.03
C ALA A 133 11.04 13.96 -5.03
N LEU A 134 10.25 14.23 -6.07
CA LEU A 134 10.47 15.37 -6.96
C LEU A 134 10.37 16.71 -6.21
N LEU A 135 9.32 16.87 -5.39
CA LEU A 135 9.14 18.07 -4.57
C LEU A 135 10.32 18.30 -3.62
N ILE A 136 10.72 17.27 -2.88
CA ILE A 136 11.85 17.37 -1.94
C ILE A 136 13.16 17.59 -2.69
N GLY A 137 13.35 16.98 -3.85
CA GLY A 137 14.52 17.20 -4.70
C GLY A 137 14.65 18.65 -5.18
N GLU A 138 13.54 19.26 -5.60
CA GLU A 138 13.52 20.69 -5.97
C GLU A 138 13.88 21.60 -4.80
N LEU A 139 13.35 21.31 -3.61
CA LEU A 139 13.62 22.10 -2.39
C LEU A 139 15.04 21.90 -1.86
N ALA A 140 15.62 20.71 -2.01
CA ALA A 140 16.95 20.39 -1.50
C ALA A 140 18.08 20.93 -2.39
N PHE A 141 17.85 21.07 -3.69
CA PHE A 141 18.87 21.49 -4.66
C PHE A 141 18.45 22.74 -5.42
N PRO A 142 18.90 23.95 -5.02
CA PRO A 142 18.49 25.20 -5.66
C PRO A 142 19.15 25.46 -7.04
N GLY A 143 20.03 24.57 -7.54
CA GLY A 143 20.73 24.74 -8.81
C GLY A 143 20.06 24.05 -9.99
N ALA A 144 19.73 24.78 -11.06
CA ALA A 144 19.01 24.28 -12.23
C ALA A 144 19.67 23.05 -12.90
N ALA A 145 21.00 23.02 -13.02
CA ALA A 145 21.73 21.90 -13.61
C ALA A 145 21.70 20.63 -12.73
N VAL A 146 21.69 20.79 -11.40
CA VAL A 146 21.63 19.67 -10.46
C VAL A 146 20.20 19.13 -10.37
N GLN A 147 19.20 20.01 -10.46
CA GLN A 147 17.79 19.63 -10.46
C GLN A 147 17.45 18.70 -11.63
N GLU A 148 17.97 18.93 -12.84
CA GLU A 148 17.73 18.05 -13.99
C GLU A 148 18.20 16.61 -13.70
N HIS A 149 19.41 16.45 -13.15
CA HIS A 149 19.96 15.15 -12.81
C HIS A 149 19.21 14.46 -11.66
N VAL A 150 18.83 15.21 -10.63
CA VAL A 150 18.07 14.68 -9.48
C VAL A 150 16.67 14.25 -9.90
N LYS A 151 15.99 15.02 -10.76
CA LYS A 151 14.68 14.64 -11.31
C LYS A 151 14.76 13.36 -12.14
N ALA A 152 15.78 13.24 -12.99
CA ALA A 152 16.05 12.02 -13.76
C ALA A 152 16.31 10.82 -12.83
N ALA A 153 17.11 11.00 -11.78
CA ALA A 153 17.36 9.97 -10.76
C ALA A 153 16.09 9.52 -10.04
N VAL A 154 15.25 10.46 -9.59
CA VAL A 154 13.98 10.15 -8.92
C VAL A 154 13.03 9.38 -9.84
N LEU A 155 12.95 9.76 -11.12
CA LEU A 155 12.16 9.07 -12.13
C LEU A 155 12.64 7.64 -12.36
N VAL A 156 13.93 7.46 -12.63
CA VAL A 156 14.56 6.15 -12.86
C VAL A 156 14.45 5.27 -11.63
N GLY A 157 14.71 5.81 -10.44
CA GLY A 157 14.60 5.09 -9.16
C GLY A 157 13.16 4.67 -8.86
N SER A 158 12.19 5.56 -9.06
CA SER A 158 10.77 5.24 -8.85
C SER A 158 10.27 4.19 -9.83
N LEU A 159 10.68 4.26 -11.10
CA LEU A 159 10.35 3.26 -12.11
C LEU A 159 10.97 1.90 -11.77
N THR A 160 12.25 1.89 -11.37
CA THR A 160 12.95 0.67 -10.96
C THR A 160 12.27 0.04 -9.74
N ALA A 161 11.94 0.83 -8.72
CA ALA A 161 11.19 0.36 -7.55
C ALA A 161 9.82 -0.21 -7.94
N ALA A 162 9.08 0.48 -8.80
CA ALA A 162 7.79 0.01 -9.29
C ALA A 162 7.89 -1.32 -10.05
N LEU A 163 8.90 -1.49 -10.90
CA LEU A 163 9.14 -2.74 -11.64
C LEU A 163 9.53 -3.88 -10.70
N LEU A 164 10.44 -3.65 -9.75
CA LEU A 164 10.85 -4.64 -8.76
C LEU A 164 9.67 -5.07 -7.87
N ALA A 165 8.89 -4.11 -7.38
CA ALA A 165 7.68 -4.38 -6.63
C ALA A 165 6.69 -5.19 -7.47
N ALA A 166 6.40 -4.78 -8.70
CA ALA A 166 5.48 -5.48 -9.59
C ALA A 166 5.92 -6.92 -9.89
N LEU A 167 7.22 -7.17 -10.08
CA LEU A 167 7.76 -8.51 -10.30
C LEU A 167 7.60 -9.40 -9.05
N LEU A 168 7.94 -8.86 -7.88
CA LEU A 168 7.84 -9.59 -6.62
C LEU A 168 6.38 -9.90 -6.25
N LEU A 169 5.50 -8.90 -6.37
CA LEU A 169 4.06 -9.05 -6.17
C LEU A 169 3.43 -10.01 -7.17
N ARG A 170 3.81 -9.98 -8.46
CA ARG A 170 3.31 -10.96 -9.44
C ARG A 170 3.69 -12.39 -9.09
N ARG A 171 4.93 -12.62 -8.66
CA ARG A 171 5.37 -13.96 -8.22
C ARG A 171 4.58 -14.44 -7.01
N ARG A 172 4.34 -13.58 -6.02
CA ARG A 172 3.53 -13.92 -4.84
C ARG A 172 2.07 -14.14 -5.18
N ASN A 173 1.48 -13.29 -6.03
CA ASN A 173 0.10 -13.43 -6.47
C ASN A 173 -0.13 -14.75 -7.24
N ALA A 174 0.85 -15.22 -8.03
CA ALA A 174 0.78 -16.54 -8.66
C ALA A 174 0.79 -17.70 -7.65
N VAL A 175 1.47 -17.54 -6.51
CA VAL A 175 1.47 -18.51 -5.42
C VAL A 175 0.12 -18.51 -4.69
N TYR A 176 -0.41 -17.33 -4.34
CA TYR A 176 -1.75 -17.22 -3.74
C TYR A 176 -2.84 -17.74 -4.65
N ARG A 177 -2.77 -17.50 -5.96
CA ARG A 177 -3.75 -18.02 -6.91
C ARG A 177 -3.79 -19.54 -6.92
N ARG A 178 -2.63 -20.20 -6.82
CA ARG A 178 -2.54 -21.66 -6.72
C ARG A 178 -3.10 -22.21 -5.41
N LEU A 179 -2.82 -21.55 -4.28
CA LEU A 179 -3.40 -21.89 -2.98
C LEU A 179 -4.92 -21.73 -2.98
N TYR A 180 -5.42 -20.63 -3.55
CA TYR A 180 -6.85 -20.36 -3.69
C TYR A 180 -7.56 -21.33 -4.65
N GLU A 181 -6.91 -21.67 -5.77
CA GLU A 181 -7.42 -22.70 -6.68
C GLU A 181 -7.48 -24.05 -5.99
N GLN A 182 -6.49 -24.40 -5.17
CA GLN A 182 -6.50 -25.63 -4.36
C GLN A 182 -7.62 -25.60 -3.30
N GLU A 183 -7.80 -24.50 -2.57
CA GLU A 183 -8.89 -24.32 -1.58
C GLU A 183 -10.30 -24.35 -2.19
N LYS A 184 -10.43 -24.24 -3.51
CA LYS A 184 -11.72 -24.24 -4.23
C LYS A 184 -11.90 -25.43 -5.17
N LEU A 185 -10.85 -26.23 -5.36
CA LEU A 185 -10.93 -27.45 -6.14
C LEU A 185 -11.78 -28.46 -5.35
N ASP A 186 -12.88 -28.82 -5.99
CA ASP A 186 -13.85 -29.82 -5.57
C ASP A 186 -13.99 -30.73 -6.81
N GLU A 187 -13.09 -31.73 -6.91
CA GLU A 187 -13.00 -32.63 -8.07
C GLU A 187 -14.18 -33.61 -8.13
N ASP A 188 -14.79 -33.92 -6.99
CA ASP A 188 -15.91 -34.86 -6.88
C ASP A 188 -17.30 -34.17 -6.83
N ALA A 189 -17.31 -32.83 -6.83
CA ALA A 189 -18.49 -31.96 -6.79
C ALA A 189 -19.39 -32.22 -5.57
N ASP A 190 -18.80 -32.63 -4.45
CA ASP A 190 -19.53 -32.94 -3.22
C ASP A 190 -19.87 -31.70 -2.37
N GLY A 191 -19.38 -30.52 -2.78
CA GLY A 191 -19.58 -29.24 -2.12
C GLY A 191 -18.55 -28.94 -1.03
N VAL A 192 -17.55 -29.79 -0.85
CA VAL A 192 -16.44 -29.67 0.12
C VAL A 192 -15.11 -29.68 -0.64
N PRO A 193 -14.26 -28.65 -0.50
CA PRO A 193 -12.97 -28.64 -1.20
C PRO A 193 -12.07 -29.83 -0.84
N ASP A 194 -11.42 -30.42 -1.86
CA ASP A 194 -10.63 -31.65 -1.79
C ASP A 194 -9.49 -31.58 -0.77
N ILE A 195 -9.01 -30.38 -0.45
CA ILE A 195 -7.92 -30.17 0.51
C ILE A 195 -8.30 -30.68 1.90
N TYR A 196 -9.58 -30.60 2.26
CA TYR A 196 -10.09 -31.04 3.56
C TYR A 196 -10.35 -32.55 3.60
N GLN A 197 -10.51 -33.18 2.44
CA GLN A 197 -10.70 -34.63 2.32
C GLN A 197 -9.37 -35.40 2.32
N ARG A 198 -8.31 -34.81 1.75
CA ARG A 198 -6.98 -35.45 1.69
C ARG A 198 -6.34 -35.68 3.06
N ASP A 199 -6.60 -34.79 4.03
CA ASP A 199 -6.12 -34.97 5.41
C ASP A 199 -6.90 -36.06 6.18
N GLY A 200 -8.16 -36.34 5.79
CA GLY A 200 -8.98 -37.40 6.36
C GLY A 200 -8.56 -38.82 5.97
N LEU A 201 -7.87 -38.99 4.83
CA LEU A 201 -7.46 -40.30 4.32
C LEU A 201 -6.22 -40.90 5.01
N SER A 202 -5.52 -40.14 5.87
CA SER A 202 -4.42 -40.69 6.70
C SER A 202 -4.88 -41.26 8.05
N GLY A 203 -6.16 -41.08 8.40
CA GLY A 203 -6.78 -41.59 9.62
C GLY A 203 -8.00 -42.45 9.34
N SER A 204 -7.79 -43.71 8.96
CA SER A 204 -8.73 -44.85 9.12
C SER A 204 -10.23 -44.62 8.85
N GLY A 205 -10.69 -45.04 7.67
CA GLY A 205 -11.93 -45.82 7.47
C GLY A 205 -13.27 -45.06 7.34
N PRO A 206 -14.21 -45.55 6.49
CA PRO A 206 -15.44 -44.84 6.17
C PRO A 206 -16.56 -45.14 7.16
N THR A 207 -17.29 -44.12 7.59
CA THR A 207 -18.72 -44.28 7.93
C THR A 207 -19.49 -43.02 7.57
N SER A 208 -20.27 -43.12 6.51
CA SER A 208 -21.51 -42.36 6.28
C SER A 208 -22.50 -43.34 5.64
N PRO A 209 -23.83 -43.14 5.66
CA PRO A 209 -24.66 -42.26 6.50
C PRO A 209 -25.83 -43.02 7.16
N THR A 210 -26.37 -42.55 8.29
CA THR A 210 -27.72 -42.99 8.73
C THR A 210 -28.65 -41.78 8.74
N ALA A 211 -29.45 -41.69 7.68
CA ALA A 211 -30.68 -40.90 7.63
C ALA A 211 -31.88 -41.83 7.90
N ALA A 212 -32.90 -41.29 8.59
CA ALA A 212 -34.22 -41.86 8.92
C ALA A 212 -34.20 -43.02 9.94
N ASP A 213 -35.10 -43.11 10.92
CA ASP A 213 -36.54 -42.84 10.91
C ASP A 213 -37.09 -42.63 12.37
N PRO A 214 -38.40 -42.63 12.68
CA PRO A 214 -39.20 -41.44 13.03
C PRO A 214 -39.73 -41.45 14.48
N ALA A 215 -40.49 -40.40 14.81
CA ALA A 215 -41.40 -40.24 15.94
C ALA A 215 -41.69 -41.46 16.84
N GLU A 216 -41.38 -41.36 18.12
CA GLU A 216 -42.23 -41.96 19.15
C GLU A 216 -42.36 -41.04 20.38
N ASN A 217 -43.61 -40.67 20.60
CA ASN A 217 -44.17 -39.88 21.66
C ASN A 217 -44.19 -40.69 22.96
N HIS A 218 -43.65 -40.17 24.06
CA HIS A 218 -44.13 -40.55 25.38
C HIS A 218 -44.05 -39.38 26.38
N ASP A 219 -45.22 -38.76 26.48
CA ASP A 219 -45.85 -38.04 27.58
C ASP A 219 -45.34 -38.39 29.01
N SER A 220 -45.16 -37.31 29.80
CA SER A 220 -45.59 -37.15 31.22
C SER A 220 -44.66 -37.54 32.41
N PRO A 221 -44.91 -37.00 33.64
CA PRO A 221 -44.15 -35.86 34.21
C PRO A 221 -43.72 -36.07 35.69
N ARG A 222 -43.32 -34.98 36.39
CA ARG A 222 -43.17 -34.72 37.86
C ARG A 222 -41.71 -34.39 38.22
N GLY A 223 -41.39 -33.31 38.94
CA GLY A 223 -42.16 -32.32 39.69
C GLY A 223 -41.19 -31.30 40.28
#